data_AF-A0A659UTD8-F1
#
_entry.id   AF-A0A659UTD8-F1
#
_cell.length_a   1.000
_cell.length_b   1.000
_cell.length_c   1.000
_cell.angle_alpha   90.00
_cell.angle_beta   90.00
_cell.angle_gamma   90.00
#
_symmetry.space_group_name_H-M   'P 1'
#
loop_
_entity.id
_entity.type
_entity.pdbx_description
1 polymer ?
#
loop_
_entity_poly.entity_id
_entity_poly.type
_entity_poly.pdbx_seq_one_letter_code
_entity_poly.pdbx_strand_id
1 'polypeptide(L)'
;MAIPRTRPGAYPAVLSYGFRPFFLLGSLYAGGAILLWLPLFYGRLETSSAFLPVDWHVHEMLFGYLAAIVTGFLMTAIPNWTGRLPGQGLPLLALVLLWLAGRVAVFFSVQTGWLVGAAVDCAFLLAVAAAAATEIIAGRNWRNLKVL
;
A
#
# COMPACT_ATOMS: atom_id res chain seq x y z
N MET A 1 0.31 20.24 27.65
CA MET A 1 -0.58 19.92 26.52
C MET A 1 0.29 19.41 25.38
N ALA A 2 0.03 18.22 24.81
CA ALA A 2 0.83 17.70 23.71
C ALA A 2 0.62 18.56 22.46
N ILE A 3 1.71 18.95 21.79
CA ILE A 3 1.64 19.72 20.53
C ILE A 3 1.01 18.82 19.46
N PRO A 4 -0.12 19.21 18.83
CA PRO A 4 -0.75 18.42 17.79
C PRO A 4 0.22 18.18 16.62
N ARG A 5 0.45 16.91 16.27
CA ARG A 5 1.33 16.52 15.14
C ARG A 5 0.55 16.28 13.84
N THR A 6 -0.69 16.75 13.75
CA THR A 6 -1.59 16.60 12.60
C THR A 6 -2.18 17.96 12.22
N ARG A 7 -2.49 18.15 10.92
CA ARG A 7 -3.19 19.35 10.47
C ARG A 7 -4.69 19.18 10.74
N PRO A 8 -5.38 20.18 11.33
CA PRO A 8 -6.83 20.15 11.42
C PRO A 8 -7.44 20.00 10.03
N GLY A 9 -8.41 19.10 9.86
CA GLY A 9 -9.10 18.92 8.59
C GLY A 9 -10.33 18.03 8.71
N ALA A 10 -11.28 18.22 7.80
CA ALA A 10 -12.52 17.45 7.72
C ALA A 10 -12.29 16.17 6.90
N TYR A 11 -11.50 15.24 7.42
CA TYR A 11 -11.32 13.91 6.83
C TYR A 11 -11.50 12.82 7.89
N PRO A 12 -11.93 11.60 7.50
CA PRO A 12 -12.13 10.50 8.45
C PRO A 12 -10.87 10.17 9.26
N ALA A 13 -11.06 9.70 10.50
CA ALA A 13 -9.96 9.36 11.39
C ALA A 13 -8.97 8.33 10.80
N VAL A 14 -9.42 7.47 9.89
CA VAL A 14 -8.57 6.50 9.20
C VAL A 14 -7.55 7.18 8.28
N LEU A 15 -7.78 8.42 7.81
CA LEU A 15 -6.87 9.16 6.93
C LEU A 15 -5.97 10.17 7.66
N SER A 16 -5.92 10.11 9.00
CA SER A 16 -5.13 11.06 9.80
C SER A 16 -3.66 10.67 9.96
N TYR A 17 -3.31 9.40 9.71
CA TYR A 17 -1.94 8.91 9.75
C TYR A 17 -1.78 7.76 8.77
N GLY A 18 -0.67 7.70 8.06
CA GLY A 18 -0.47 6.67 7.04
C GLY A 18 -0.46 5.22 7.54
N PHE A 19 -0.08 4.95 8.80
CA PHE A 19 -0.21 3.58 9.32
C PHE A 19 -1.65 3.11 9.48
N ARG A 20 -2.60 4.02 9.74
CA ARG A 20 -3.99 3.67 10.06
C ARG A 20 -4.67 2.93 8.91
N PRO A 21 -4.74 3.46 7.67
CA PRO A 21 -5.39 2.75 6.58
C PRO A 21 -4.55 1.56 6.15
N PHE A 22 -3.22 1.68 6.06
CA PHE A 22 -2.39 0.62 5.50
C PHE A 22 -2.26 -0.60 6.42
N PHE A 23 -2.16 -0.43 7.74
CA PHE A 23 -2.19 -1.59 8.64
C PHE A 23 -3.58 -2.21 8.70
N LEU A 24 -4.63 -1.40 8.79
CA LEU A 24 -6.00 -1.92 8.82
C LEU A 24 -6.33 -2.71 7.54
N LEU A 25 -6.14 -2.08 6.38
CA LEU A 25 -6.41 -2.70 5.08
C LEU A 25 -5.43 -3.84 4.81
N GLY A 26 -4.15 -3.72 5.16
CA GLY A 26 -3.18 -4.80 5.03
C GLY A 26 -3.56 -6.04 5.83
N SER A 27 -3.99 -5.88 7.09
CA SER A 27 -4.45 -6.99 7.92
C SER A 27 -5.73 -7.64 7.39
N LEU A 28 -6.72 -6.82 6.99
CA LEU A 28 -7.95 -7.32 6.35
C LEU A 28 -7.64 -8.04 5.04
N TYR A 29 -6.69 -7.52 4.27
CA TYR A 29 -6.26 -8.10 3.01
C TYR A 29 -5.57 -9.43 3.19
N ALA A 30 -4.66 -9.56 4.18
CA ALA A 30 -4.02 -10.84 4.48
C ALA A 30 -5.06 -11.92 4.84
N GLY A 31 -6.03 -11.59 5.70
CA GLY A 31 -7.12 -12.50 6.04
C GLY A 31 -7.97 -12.86 4.82
N GLY A 32 -8.40 -11.86 4.04
CA GLY A 32 -9.20 -12.05 2.84
C GLY A 32 -8.48 -12.83 1.75
N ALA A 33 -7.18 -12.58 1.56
CA ALA A 33 -6.36 -13.27 0.57
C ALA A 33 -6.25 -14.76 0.88
N ILE A 34 -6.10 -15.15 2.16
CA ILE A 34 -6.11 -16.57 2.55
C ILE A 34 -7.48 -17.21 2.30
N LEU A 35 -8.57 -16.51 2.68
CA LEU A 35 -9.93 -17.00 2.45
C LEU A 35 -10.25 -17.19 0.97
N LEU A 36 -9.74 -16.32 0.10
CA LEU A 36 -9.90 -16.43 -1.35
C LEU A 36 -8.95 -17.46 -1.96
N TRP A 37 -7.71 -17.55 -1.45
CA TRP A 37 -6.69 -18.44 -1.99
C TRP A 37 -6.99 -19.91 -1.75
N LEU A 38 -7.48 -20.29 -0.56
CA LEU A 38 -7.71 -21.72 -0.24
C LEU A 38 -8.65 -22.41 -1.25
N PRO A 39 -9.83 -21.86 -1.60
CA PRO A 39 -10.66 -22.43 -2.66
C PRO A 39 -9.98 -22.48 -4.03
N LEU A 40 -9.21 -21.46 -4.42
CA LEU A 40 -8.44 -21.44 -5.67
C LEU A 40 -7.37 -22.55 -5.69
N PHE A 41 -6.66 -22.73 -4.58
CA PHE A 41 -5.62 -23.73 -4.42
C PHE A 41 -6.17 -25.16 -4.51
N TYR A 42 -7.33 -25.42 -3.91
CA TYR A 42 -8.00 -26.71 -3.99
C TYR A 42 -8.79 -26.92 -5.29
N GLY A 43 -8.76 -25.97 -6.23
CA GLY A 43 -9.48 -26.06 -7.51
C GLY A 43 -11.00 -26.00 -7.37
N ARG A 44 -11.53 -25.45 -6.26
CA ARG A 44 -12.97 -25.22 -6.05
C ARG A 44 -13.45 -23.94 -6.73
N LEU A 45 -12.54 -23.01 -7.01
CA LEU A 45 -12.76 -21.79 -7.78
C LEU A 45 -11.70 -21.68 -8.86
N GLU A 46 -12.04 -20.98 -9.94
CA GLU A 46 -11.08 -20.58 -10.96
C GLU A 46 -10.54 -19.17 -10.67
N THR A 47 -9.27 -18.96 -10.98
CA THR A 47 -8.64 -17.64 -10.87
C THR A 47 -9.02 -16.77 -12.06
N SER A 48 -9.30 -15.49 -11.82
CA SER A 48 -9.45 -14.47 -12.88
C SER A 48 -8.12 -13.75 -13.17
N SER A 49 -7.04 -14.18 -12.51
CA SER A 49 -5.70 -13.62 -12.68
C SER A 49 -4.94 -14.40 -13.73
N ALA A 50 -4.02 -13.72 -14.43
CA ALA A 50 -3.06 -14.36 -15.34
C ALA A 50 -2.09 -15.30 -14.61
N PHE A 51 -2.01 -15.19 -13.28
CA PHE A 51 -1.23 -16.07 -12.42
C PHE A 51 -1.96 -17.39 -12.13
N LEU A 52 -1.19 -18.47 -11.96
CA LEU A 52 -1.67 -19.68 -11.29
C LEU A 52 -2.04 -19.36 -9.83
N PRO A 53 -2.92 -20.14 -9.18
CA PRO A 53 -3.36 -19.87 -7.81
C PRO A 53 -2.24 -19.66 -6.79
N VAL A 54 -1.17 -20.45 -6.87
CA VAL A 54 -0.01 -20.32 -5.97
C VAL A 54 0.78 -19.05 -6.26
N ASP A 55 1.06 -18.77 -7.54
CA ASP A 55 1.81 -17.58 -7.96
C ASP A 55 1.06 -16.29 -7.60
N TRP A 56 -0.26 -16.30 -7.76
CA TRP A 56 -1.13 -15.20 -7.33
C TRP A 56 -0.98 -14.96 -5.83
N HIS A 57 -1.04 -16.02 -5.01
CA HIS A 57 -0.87 -15.86 -3.56
C HIS A 57 0.50 -15.32 -3.16
N VAL A 58 1.58 -15.84 -3.76
CA VAL A 58 2.94 -15.33 -3.53
C VAL A 58 3.01 -13.84 -3.89
N HIS A 59 2.46 -13.46 -5.05
CA HIS A 59 2.38 -12.08 -5.48
C HIS A 59 1.61 -11.21 -4.48
N GLU A 60 0.45 -11.67 -4.01
CA GLU A 60 -0.38 -10.94 -3.05
C GLU A 60 0.25 -10.80 -1.67
N MET A 61 1.06 -11.76 -1.22
CA MET A 61 1.80 -11.64 0.03
C MET A 61 2.94 -10.62 -0.07
N LEU A 62 3.64 -10.56 -1.21
CA LEU A 62 4.79 -9.68 -1.41
C LEU A 62 4.39 -8.25 -1.80
N PHE A 63 3.56 -8.11 -2.82
CA PHE A 63 3.23 -6.80 -3.40
C PHE A 63 1.94 -6.23 -2.82
N GLY A 64 1.06 -7.08 -2.28
CA GLY A 64 -0.19 -6.64 -1.66
C GLY A 64 -0.02 -6.35 -0.20
N TYR A 65 0.14 -7.42 0.58
CA TYR A 65 0.25 -7.37 2.03
C TYR A 65 1.54 -6.68 2.49
N LEU A 66 2.72 -7.22 2.14
CA LEU A 66 3.98 -6.69 2.63
C LEU A 66 4.18 -5.23 2.19
N ALA A 67 3.86 -4.88 0.96
CA ALA A 67 3.95 -3.49 0.50
C ALA A 67 3.02 -2.54 1.27
N ALA A 68 1.80 -2.96 1.62
CA ALA A 68 0.91 -2.17 2.48
C ALA A 68 1.54 -1.95 3.87
N ILE A 69 2.05 -3.00 4.51
CA ILE A 69 2.70 -2.90 5.82
C ILE A 69 3.95 -2.01 5.77
N VAL A 70 4.81 -2.18 4.77
CA VAL A 70 5.98 -1.32 4.57
C VAL A 70 5.55 0.14 4.37
N THR A 71 4.50 0.40 3.60
CA THR A 71 3.99 1.76 3.40
C THR A 71 3.47 2.38 4.70
N GLY A 72 2.70 1.63 5.48
CA GLY A 72 2.23 2.08 6.79
C GLY A 72 3.38 2.39 7.76
N PHE A 73 4.43 1.56 7.74
CA PHE A 73 5.65 1.78 8.50
C PHE A 73 6.41 3.03 8.04
N LEU A 74 6.68 3.18 6.73
CA LEU A 74 7.40 4.32 6.16
C LEU A 74 6.68 5.64 6.43
N MET A 75 5.35 5.66 6.26
CA MET A 75 4.53 6.83 6.56
C MET A 75 4.53 7.24 8.04
N THR A 76 5.00 6.36 8.92
CA THR A 76 5.20 6.65 10.36
C THR A 76 6.64 7.01 10.66
N ALA A 77 7.60 6.29 10.06
CA ALA A 77 9.02 6.48 10.29
C ALA A 77 9.53 7.81 9.72
N ILE A 78 9.13 8.16 8.49
CA ILE A 78 9.66 9.33 7.77
C ILE A 78 9.29 10.64 8.46
N PRO A 79 8.04 10.90 8.90
CA PRO A 79 7.71 12.10 9.67
C PRO A 79 8.50 12.20 10.97
N ASN A 80 8.76 11.06 11.63
CA ASN A 80 9.58 11.03 12.84
C ASN A 80 11.05 11.36 12.56
N TRP A 81 11.60 10.93 11.42
CA TRP A 81 12.98 11.21 11.01
C TRP A 81 13.19 12.64 10.50
N THR A 82 12.18 13.22 9.85
CA THR A 82 12.28 14.53 9.18
C THR A 82 11.75 15.67 10.03
N GLY A 83 11.00 15.37 11.11
CA GLY A 83 10.30 16.36 11.93
C GLY A 83 9.10 16.99 11.22
N ARG A 84 8.79 16.56 9.99
CA ARG A 84 7.68 17.07 9.18
C ARG A 84 6.36 16.47 9.63
N LEU A 85 5.27 17.07 9.18
CA LEU A 85 3.92 16.56 9.44
C LEU A 85 3.67 15.29 8.64
N PRO A 86 2.99 14.28 9.22
CA PRO A 86 2.69 13.03 8.54
C PRO A 86 1.76 13.28 7.35
N GLY A 87 1.87 12.43 6.32
CA GLY A 87 0.92 12.39 5.21
C GLY A 87 -0.51 12.16 5.73
N GLN A 88 -1.44 13.02 5.31
CA GLN A 88 -2.81 13.11 5.83
C GLN A 88 -3.79 13.43 4.70
N GLY A 89 -5.04 12.98 4.82
CA GLY A 89 -6.13 13.37 3.92
C GLY A 89 -5.98 12.86 2.49
N LEU A 90 -6.14 13.74 1.50
CA LEU A 90 -6.22 13.37 0.08
C LEU A 90 -4.98 12.64 -0.48
N PRO A 91 -3.73 13.07 -0.23
CA PRO A 91 -2.55 12.32 -0.69
C PRO A 91 -2.50 10.88 -0.15
N LEU A 92 -2.92 10.68 1.11
CA LEU A 92 -2.98 9.36 1.71
C LEU A 92 -4.11 8.52 1.09
N LEU A 93 -5.28 9.12 0.86
CA LEU A 93 -6.38 8.46 0.16
C LEU A 93 -5.97 8.02 -1.25
N ALA A 94 -5.24 8.86 -1.99
CA ALA A 94 -4.76 8.53 -3.33
C ALA A 94 -3.86 7.28 -3.32
N LEU A 95 -2.94 7.17 -2.35
CA LEU A 95 -2.10 5.97 -2.20
C LEU A 95 -2.93 4.73 -1.87
N VAL A 96 -3.93 4.86 -0.99
CA VAL A 96 -4.84 3.75 -0.63
C VAL A 96 -5.64 3.28 -1.85
N LEU A 97 -6.20 4.21 -2.63
CA LEU A 97 -6.96 3.88 -3.83
C LEU A 97 -6.08 3.26 -4.91
N LEU A 98 -4.86 3.76 -5.08
CA LEU A 98 -3.90 3.20 -6.02
C LEU A 98 -3.50 1.78 -5.64
N TRP A 99 -3.27 1.52 -4.34
CA TRP A 99 -2.99 0.18 -3.83
C TRP A 99 -4.17 -0.77 -4.08
N LEU A 100 -5.40 -0.36 -3.75
CA LEU A 100 -6.61 -1.15 -4.02
C LEU A 100 -6.80 -1.42 -5.51
N ALA A 101 -6.56 -0.42 -6.36
CA ALA A 101 -6.64 -0.57 -7.80
C ALA A 101 -5.64 -1.62 -8.33
N GLY A 102 -4.42 -1.65 -7.78
CA GLY A 102 -3.43 -2.68 -8.10
C GLY A 102 -3.94 -4.09 -7.79
N ARG A 103 -4.52 -4.29 -6.60
CA ARG A 103 -5.09 -5.60 -6.19
C ARG A 103 -6.18 -6.07 -7.13
N VAL A 104 -7.10 -5.17 -7.48
CA VAL A 104 -8.20 -5.47 -8.42
C VAL A 104 -7.66 -5.75 -9.82
N ALA A 105 -6.73 -4.93 -10.33
CA ALA A 105 -6.16 -5.09 -11.66
C ALA A 105 -5.35 -6.39 -11.81
N VAL A 106 -4.63 -6.81 -10.76
CA VAL A 106 -3.89 -8.08 -10.75
C VAL A 106 -4.85 -9.26 -10.71
N PHE A 107 -5.90 -9.20 -9.89
CA PHE A 107 -6.87 -10.29 -9.77
C PHE A 107 -7.71 -10.49 -11.04
N PHE A 108 -7.99 -9.43 -11.80
CA PHE A 108 -8.74 -9.49 -13.07
C PHE A 108 -7.85 -9.37 -14.32
N SER A 109 -6.57 -9.72 -14.20
CA SER A 109 -5.60 -9.55 -15.29
C SER A 109 -5.86 -10.45 -16.50
N VAL A 110 -6.70 -11.48 -16.39
CA VAL A 110 -7.20 -12.23 -17.57
C VAL A 110 -8.06 -11.33 -18.45
N GLN A 111 -8.93 -10.50 -17.85
CA GLN A 111 -9.84 -9.62 -18.59
C GLN A 111 -9.19 -8.31 -18.99
N THR A 112 -8.41 -7.70 -18.10
CA THR A 112 -7.78 -6.39 -18.35
C THR A 112 -6.43 -6.47 -19.06
N GLY A 113 -5.84 -7.67 -19.13
CA GLY A 113 -4.48 -7.89 -19.60
C GLY A 113 -3.44 -7.70 -18.49
N TRP A 114 -2.39 -8.53 -18.53
CA TRP A 114 -1.32 -8.53 -17.52
C TRP A 114 -0.56 -7.20 -17.44
N LEU A 115 -0.42 -6.49 -18.56
CA LEU A 115 0.31 -5.22 -18.62
C LEU A 115 -0.36 -4.12 -17.80
N VAL A 116 -1.69 -4.06 -17.79
CA VAL A 116 -2.45 -3.11 -16.98
C VAL A 116 -2.27 -3.42 -15.50
N GLY A 117 -2.38 -4.69 -15.12
CA GLY A 117 -2.13 -5.14 -13.75
C GLY A 117 -0.73 -4.75 -13.27
N ALA A 118 0.30 -5.11 -14.03
CA ALA A 118 1.69 -4.78 -13.71
C ALA A 118 1.93 -3.26 -13.62
N ALA A 119 1.36 -2.47 -14.55
CA ALA A 119 1.54 -1.02 -14.56
C ALA A 119 0.94 -0.37 -13.30
N VAL A 120 -0.29 -0.73 -12.93
CA VAL A 120 -0.95 -0.16 -11.73
C VAL A 120 -0.24 -0.62 -10.46
N ASP A 121 0.21 -1.87 -10.41
CA ASP A 121 0.87 -2.40 -9.22
C ASP A 121 2.24 -1.78 -8.97
N CYS A 122 3.04 -1.64 -10.03
CA CYS A 122 4.31 -0.91 -9.97
C CYS A 122 4.09 0.58 -9.67
N ALA A 123 3.04 1.20 -10.21
CA ALA A 123 2.74 2.61 -9.95
C ALA A 123 2.52 2.89 -8.46
N PHE A 124 1.91 1.96 -7.71
CA PHE A 124 1.79 2.08 -6.26
C PHE A 124 3.17 2.15 -5.59
N LEU A 125 4.07 1.20 -5.89
CA LEU A 125 5.41 1.16 -5.29
C LEU A 125 6.21 2.42 -5.63
N LEU A 126 6.15 2.86 -6.90
CA LEU A 126 6.79 4.09 -7.34
C LEU A 126 6.22 5.33 -6.65
N ALA A 127 4.90 5.39 -6.45
CA ALA A 127 4.25 6.49 -5.74
C ALA A 127 4.67 6.55 -4.26
N VAL A 128 4.78 5.40 -3.59
CA VAL A 128 5.27 5.31 -2.21
C VAL A 128 6.74 5.74 -2.14
N ALA A 129 7.58 5.25 -3.05
CA ALA A 129 8.99 5.62 -3.12
C ALA A 129 9.16 7.13 -3.36
N ALA A 130 8.39 7.70 -4.30
CA ALA A 130 8.40 9.13 -4.59
C ALA A 130 7.92 9.97 -3.40
N ALA A 131 6.84 9.56 -2.72
CA ALA A 131 6.35 10.24 -1.53
C ALA A 131 7.38 10.23 -0.39
N ALA A 132 8.01 9.07 -0.18
CA ALA A 132 9.08 8.91 0.81
C ALA A 132 10.31 9.76 0.46
N ALA A 133 10.78 9.71 -0.79
CA ALA A 133 11.92 10.49 -1.26
C ALA A 133 11.67 12.00 -1.12
N THR A 134 10.48 12.47 -1.50
CA THR A 134 10.07 13.88 -1.39
C THR A 134 10.19 14.37 0.05
N GLU A 135 9.67 13.60 1.00
CA GLU A 135 9.70 13.99 2.41
C GLU A 135 11.12 13.90 3.02
N ILE A 136 11.92 12.90 2.65
CA ILE A 136 13.32 12.76 3.10
C ILE A 136 14.19 13.91 2.57
N ILE A 137 14.08 14.23 1.27
CA ILE A 137 14.82 15.31 0.62
C ILE A 137 14.39 16.66 1.21
N ALA A 138 13.08 16.89 1.36
CA ALA A 138 12.57 18.11 1.96
C ALA A 138 12.93 18.26 3.45
N GLY A 139 13.09 17.14 4.16
CA GLY A 139 13.61 17.09 5.53
C GLY A 139 15.14 17.11 5.63
N ARG A 140 15.86 17.15 4.51
CA ARG A 140 17.34 17.07 4.41
C ARG A 140 17.95 15.90 5.21
N ASN A 141 17.22 14.79 5.35
CA ASN A 141 17.67 13.64 6.14
C ASN A 141 18.41 12.61 5.25
N TRP A 142 19.58 13.00 4.75
CA TRP A 142 20.40 12.18 3.84
C TRP A 142 20.83 10.84 4.43
N ARG A 143 20.93 10.73 5.76
CA ARG A 143 21.31 9.48 6.43
C ARG A 143 20.31 8.36 6.17
N ASN A 144 19.02 8.70 6.11
CA ASN A 144 17.93 7.76 5.92
C ASN A 144 17.53 7.58 4.45
N LEU A 145 18.17 8.28 3.50
CA LEU A 145 17.91 8.10 2.07
C LEU A 145 18.22 6.66 1.60
N LYS A 146 19.16 5.98 2.26
CA LYS A 146 19.56 4.58 1.97
C LYS A 146 18.46 3.54 2.22
N VAL A 147 17.35 3.93 2.86
CA VAL A 147 16.21 3.04 3.16
C VAL A 147 15.27 2.92 1.94
N LEU A 148 15.37 3.84 0.99
CA LEU A 148 14.76 3.73 -0.34
C LEU A 148 15.61 2.86 -1.25
#